data_AF-A0A3D5JWL7-F1
#
_entry.id   AF-A0A3D5JWL7-F1
#
_cell.length_a   1.000
_cell.length_b   1.000
_cell.length_c   1.000
_cell.angle_alpha   90.00
_cell.angle_beta   90.00
_cell.angle_gamma   90.00
#
_symmetry.space_group_name_H-M   'P 1'
#
loop_
_entity.id
_entity.type
_entity.pdbx_description
1 polymer ?
#
loop_
_entity_poly.entity_id
_entity_poly.type
_entity_poly.pdbx_seq_one_letter_code
_entity_poly.pdbx_strand_id
1 'polypeptide(L)'
;MKRYRGIKHSFRPKSYWNDGNVPQVLLRDVKGTERRKMIKHYYEQGMFQELDETFTKSSLTEDERNRFGAIHPSFMGGEYLTDCNPSETEIARVTLRSTTQDVISIRAKREDGELRYSIVDEYDDHEFSLWTEFSQKPFSLKELIEFLDNSS
;
A
#
# COMPACT_ATOMS: atom_id res chain seq x y z
N MET A 1 14.48 -9.75 -16.16
CA MET A 1 13.68 -10.21 -15.01
C MET A 1 13.81 -11.73 -14.82
N LYS A 2 14.18 -12.19 -13.62
CA LYS A 2 14.16 -13.63 -13.25
C LYS A 2 12.70 -14.10 -13.18
N ARG A 3 12.40 -15.30 -13.69
CA ARG A 3 11.05 -15.90 -13.59
C ARG A 3 11.03 -17.00 -12.54
N TYR A 4 10.06 -16.94 -11.65
CA TYR A 4 9.86 -17.94 -10.60
C TYR A 4 8.72 -18.90 -10.94
N ARG A 5 8.91 -20.19 -10.63
CA ARG A 5 7.89 -21.22 -10.83
C ARG A 5 6.68 -20.93 -9.94
N GLY A 6 5.47 -21.11 -10.49
CA GLY A 6 4.21 -20.85 -9.78
C GLY A 6 3.70 -19.40 -9.84
N ILE A 7 4.52 -18.45 -10.32
CA ILE A 7 4.14 -17.05 -10.44
C ILE A 7 3.57 -16.75 -11.84
N LYS A 8 2.32 -16.31 -11.89
CA LYS A 8 1.63 -15.91 -13.13
C LYS A 8 1.93 -14.45 -13.48
N HIS A 9 3.08 -14.22 -14.12
CA HIS A 9 3.50 -12.86 -14.50
C HIS A 9 2.56 -12.16 -15.50
N SER A 10 1.78 -12.92 -16.26
CA SER A 10 0.75 -12.40 -17.17
C SER A 10 -0.57 -12.06 -16.49
N PHE A 11 -0.73 -12.35 -15.19
CA PHE A 11 -1.92 -11.95 -14.45
C PHE A 11 -2.08 -10.44 -14.49
N ARG A 12 -3.28 -9.98 -14.84
CA ARG A 12 -3.66 -8.56 -14.90
C ARG A 12 -5.02 -8.40 -14.22
N PRO A 13 -5.16 -7.52 -13.22
CA PRO A 13 -6.45 -7.26 -12.60
C PRO A 13 -7.37 -6.55 -13.61
N LYS A 14 -8.68 -6.79 -13.50
CA LYS A 14 -9.68 -6.11 -14.35
C LYS A 14 -9.81 -4.62 -14.01
N SER A 15 -9.60 -4.27 -12.74
CA SER A 15 -9.70 -2.93 -12.17
C SER A 15 -8.89 -2.91 -10.87
N TYR A 16 -8.29 -1.78 -10.51
CA TYR A 16 -7.65 -1.58 -9.20
C TYR A 16 -8.64 -1.28 -8.07
N TRP A 17 -9.87 -0.86 -8.40
CA TRP A 17 -10.89 -0.45 -7.42
C TRP A 17 -11.89 -1.56 -7.06
N ASN A 18 -11.68 -2.77 -7.59
CA ASN A 18 -12.56 -3.88 -7.29
C ASN A 18 -11.96 -4.70 -6.17
N ASP A 19 -12.50 -4.55 -4.97
CA ASP A 19 -12.14 -5.38 -3.83
C ASP A 19 -12.78 -6.78 -3.97
N GLY A 20 -11.94 -7.81 -3.93
CA GLY A 20 -12.37 -9.20 -4.09
C GLY A 20 -12.87 -9.85 -2.80
N ASN A 21 -12.61 -9.23 -1.63
CA ASN A 21 -13.03 -9.73 -0.32
C ASN A 21 -12.97 -8.63 0.77
N VAL A 22 -13.58 -8.90 1.93
CA VAL A 22 -13.64 -7.97 3.07
C VAL A 22 -12.26 -7.57 3.61
N PRO A 23 -11.27 -8.47 3.79
CA PRO A 23 -9.93 -8.08 4.21
C PRO A 23 -9.27 -7.05 3.30
N GLN A 24 -9.47 -7.14 1.98
CA GLN A 24 -8.93 -6.14 1.06
C GLN A 24 -9.52 -4.76 1.31
N VAL A 25 -10.83 -4.67 1.52
CA VAL A 25 -11.52 -3.41 1.88
C VAL A 25 -10.97 -2.83 3.18
N LEU A 26 -10.84 -3.66 4.22
CA LEU A 26 -10.37 -3.23 5.54
C LEU A 26 -8.93 -2.71 5.52
N LEU A 27 -8.08 -3.27 4.66
CA LEU A 27 -6.65 -2.94 4.60
C LEU A 27 -6.33 -1.81 3.64
N ARG A 28 -7.26 -1.46 2.72
CA ARG A 28 -7.00 -0.56 1.60
C ARG A 28 -6.55 0.83 2.04
N ASP A 29 -7.25 1.40 3.02
CA ASP A 29 -7.00 2.78 3.48
C ASP A 29 -6.09 2.84 4.72
N VAL A 30 -5.75 1.69 5.30
CA VAL A 30 -4.88 1.60 6.48
C VAL A 30 -3.43 1.70 6.03
N LYS A 31 -2.75 2.78 6.43
CA LYS A 31 -1.38 3.03 5.99
C LYS A 31 -0.34 2.23 6.77
N GLY A 32 -0.54 2.05 8.07
CA GLY A 32 0.39 1.38 8.99
C GLY A 32 0.71 -0.08 8.69
N THR A 33 1.98 -0.42 8.59
CA THR A 33 2.45 -1.80 8.35
C THR A 33 2.02 -2.74 9.48
N GLU A 34 2.30 -2.40 10.74
CA GLU A 34 1.92 -3.24 11.88
C GLU A 34 0.40 -3.27 12.08
N ARG A 35 -0.30 -2.15 11.86
CA ARG A 35 -1.76 -2.13 11.96
C ARG A 35 -2.41 -3.07 10.95
N ARG A 36 -1.94 -3.10 9.70
CA ARG A 36 -2.39 -4.05 8.67
C ARG A 36 -2.13 -5.50 9.07
N LYS A 37 -0.98 -5.81 9.69
CA LYS A 37 -0.69 -7.17 10.21
C LYS A 37 -1.66 -7.56 11.32
N MET A 38 -1.96 -6.65 12.24
CA MET A 38 -2.91 -6.88 13.34
C MET A 38 -4.34 -7.09 12.83
N ILE A 39 -4.82 -6.25 11.90
CA ILE A 39 -6.12 -6.43 11.24
C ILE A 39 -6.23 -7.83 10.64
N LYS A 40 -5.22 -8.22 9.85
CA LYS A 40 -5.21 -9.52 9.19
C LYS A 40 -5.23 -10.66 10.20
N HIS A 41 -4.40 -10.59 11.23
CA HIS A 41 -4.34 -11.60 12.28
C HIS A 41 -5.68 -11.77 13.00
N TYR A 42 -6.28 -10.68 13.48
CA TYR A 42 -7.56 -10.72 14.19
C TYR A 42 -8.71 -11.20 13.29
N TYR A 43 -8.72 -10.78 12.02
CA TYR A 43 -9.70 -11.26 11.04
C TYR A 43 -9.58 -12.77 10.82
N GLU A 44 -8.37 -13.29 10.62
CA GLU A 44 -8.12 -14.73 10.41
C GLU A 44 -8.49 -15.59 11.63
N GLN A 45 -8.42 -15.03 12.85
CA GLN A 45 -8.85 -15.69 14.08
C GLN A 45 -10.35 -15.54 14.38
N GLY A 46 -11.11 -14.79 13.57
CA GLY A 46 -12.53 -14.51 13.84
C GLY A 46 -12.77 -13.56 15.02
N MET A 47 -11.74 -12.84 15.47
CA MET A 47 -11.74 -11.95 16.64
C MET A 47 -11.77 -10.47 16.24
N PHE A 48 -12.13 -10.14 14.99
CA PHE A 48 -12.07 -8.77 14.47
C PHE A 48 -12.84 -7.75 15.32
N GLN A 49 -13.94 -8.15 15.98
CA GLN A 49 -14.76 -7.30 16.86
C GLN A 49 -14.03 -6.86 18.13
N GLU A 50 -12.95 -7.55 18.52
CA GLU A 50 -12.13 -7.23 19.69
C GLU A 50 -10.98 -6.27 19.38
N LEU A 51 -10.77 -5.97 18.09
CA LEU A 51 -9.70 -5.08 17.65
C LEU A 51 -10.09 -3.62 17.96
N ASP A 52 -9.19 -2.91 18.64
CA ASP A 52 -9.38 -1.48 18.92
C ASP A 52 -9.54 -0.67 17.62
N GLU A 53 -10.48 0.27 17.61
CA GLU A 53 -10.84 1.06 16.42
C GLU A 53 -9.63 1.77 15.80
N THR A 54 -8.64 2.16 16.61
CA THR A 54 -7.40 2.81 16.17
C THR A 54 -6.65 2.00 15.12
N PHE A 55 -6.76 0.66 15.15
CA PHE A 55 -6.15 -0.18 14.12
C PHE A 55 -6.82 -0.04 12.75
N THR A 56 -8.12 0.26 12.73
CA THR A 56 -8.94 0.32 11.50
C THR A 56 -9.07 1.71 10.90
N LYS A 57 -8.62 2.76 11.59
CA LYS A 57 -8.56 4.12 11.04
C LYS A 57 -7.69 4.15 9.79
N SER A 58 -8.06 4.96 8.79
CA SER A 58 -7.18 5.20 7.65
C SER A 58 -5.83 5.80 8.12
N SER A 59 -5.95 6.86 8.93
CA SER A 59 -4.83 7.64 9.43
C SER A 59 -4.89 7.83 10.93
N LEU A 60 -3.70 7.79 11.54
CA LEU A 60 -3.51 8.13 12.95
C LEU A 60 -3.26 9.63 13.10
N THR A 61 -3.71 10.20 14.20
CA THR A 61 -3.28 11.51 14.69
C THR A 61 -1.80 11.48 15.10
N GLU A 62 -1.18 12.64 15.24
CA GLU A 62 0.21 12.74 15.70
C GLU A 62 0.41 12.11 17.09
N ASP A 63 -0.50 12.37 18.03
CA ASP A 63 -0.48 11.78 19.37
C ASP A 63 -0.58 10.25 19.35
N GLU A 64 -1.43 9.70 18.50
CA GLU A 64 -1.55 8.24 18.31
C GLU A 64 -0.25 7.66 17.75
N ARG A 65 0.32 8.27 16.69
CA ARG A 65 1.60 7.84 16.12
C ARG A 65 2.71 7.85 17.18
N ASN A 66 2.81 8.91 17.98
CA ASN A 66 3.80 9.03 19.05
C ASN A 66 3.64 7.94 20.11
N ARG A 67 2.39 7.61 20.51
CA ARG A 67 2.11 6.52 21.46
C ARG A 67 2.54 5.17 20.91
N PHE A 68 2.22 4.86 19.64
CA PHE A 68 2.63 3.61 19.02
C PHE A 68 4.15 3.51 18.83
N GLY A 69 4.79 4.60 18.38
CA GLY A 69 6.25 4.66 18.24
C GLY A 69 6.99 4.48 19.58
N ALA A 70 6.40 4.95 20.69
CA ALA A 70 6.95 4.73 22.03
C ALA A 70 6.88 3.27 22.51
N ILE A 71 5.95 2.46 21.97
CA ILE A 71 5.90 1.01 22.23
C ILE A 71 7.06 0.33 21.49
N HIS A 72 7.16 0.55 20.18
CA HIS A 72 8.27 0.05 19.37
C HIS A 72 8.34 0.82 18.03
N PRO A 73 9.55 1.15 17.52
CA PRO A 73 9.68 1.90 16.26
C PRO A 73 9.07 1.21 15.04
N SER A 74 8.86 -0.11 15.08
CA SER A 74 8.22 -0.85 13.98
C SER A 74 6.78 -0.44 13.71
N PHE A 75 6.11 0.20 14.67
CA PHE A 75 4.76 0.74 14.48
C PHE A 75 4.73 2.07 13.71
N MET A 76 5.88 2.64 13.38
CA MET A 76 5.97 3.90 12.63
C MET A 76 5.79 3.69 11.13
N GLY A 77 6.28 2.56 10.59
CA GLY A 77 6.29 2.27 9.17
C GLY A 77 4.91 2.33 8.52
N GLY A 78 4.80 3.19 7.53
CA GLY A 78 3.63 3.50 6.74
C GLY A 78 2.73 4.57 7.35
N GLU A 79 2.87 4.91 8.63
CA GLU A 79 1.97 5.88 9.29
C GLU A 79 2.16 7.32 8.80
N TYR A 80 3.33 7.61 8.24
CA TYR A 80 3.71 8.91 7.70
C TYR A 80 3.40 9.08 6.21
N LEU A 81 2.96 8.03 5.51
CA LEU A 81 2.49 8.15 4.14
C LEU A 81 1.36 9.18 4.06
N THR A 82 1.33 9.98 2.99
CA THR A 82 0.17 10.84 2.71
C THR A 82 -1.09 10.00 2.46
N ASP A 83 -2.27 10.56 2.70
CA ASP A 83 -3.53 9.85 2.43
C ASP A 83 -3.74 9.67 0.93
N CYS A 84 -4.41 8.59 0.52
CA CYS A 84 -4.85 8.46 -0.86
C CYS A 84 -5.97 9.46 -1.14
N ASN A 85 -5.91 10.12 -2.29
CA ASN A 85 -7.03 10.92 -2.78
C ASN A 85 -8.25 10.02 -3.09
N PRO A 86 -9.50 10.54 -3.10
CA PRO A 86 -10.69 9.71 -3.33
C PRO A 86 -10.71 8.93 -4.66
N SER A 87 -10.02 9.43 -5.70
CA SER A 87 -9.88 8.76 -7.01
C SER A 87 -8.57 7.98 -7.16
N GLU A 88 -7.76 7.92 -6.11
CA GLU A 88 -6.49 7.22 -6.02
C GLU A 88 -6.64 5.93 -5.20
N THR A 89 -5.79 4.94 -5.44
CA THR A 89 -5.67 3.76 -4.60
C THR A 89 -4.25 3.21 -4.64
N GLU A 90 -3.78 2.68 -3.52
CA GLU A 90 -2.55 1.87 -3.49
C GLU A 90 -2.76 0.59 -4.32
N ILE A 91 -1.85 0.32 -5.26
CA ILE A 91 -1.88 -0.87 -6.14
C ILE A 91 -0.77 -1.86 -5.82
N ALA A 92 0.31 -1.38 -5.19
CA ALA A 92 1.40 -2.19 -4.70
C ALA A 92 2.12 -1.46 -3.56
N ARG A 93 2.77 -2.24 -2.70
CA ARG A 93 3.49 -1.74 -1.54
C ARG A 93 4.78 -2.51 -1.37
N VAL A 94 5.86 -1.80 -1.09
CA VAL A 94 7.14 -2.36 -0.65
C VAL A 94 7.37 -1.90 0.79
N THR A 95 7.38 -2.83 1.72
CA THR A 95 7.78 -2.58 3.11
C THR A 95 9.21 -3.02 3.30
N LEU A 96 10.08 -2.10 3.73
CA LEU A 96 11.48 -2.42 3.99
C LEU A 96 11.58 -3.32 5.23
N ARG A 97 12.45 -4.32 5.16
CA ARG A 97 12.77 -5.17 6.31
C ARG A 97 13.79 -4.45 7.21
N SER A 98 13.35 -3.36 7.85
CA SER A 98 14.11 -2.54 8.78
C SER A 98 13.39 -2.43 10.13
N THR A 99 14.01 -1.74 11.10
CA THR A 99 13.42 -1.50 12.42
C THR A 99 12.17 -0.62 12.35
N THR A 100 12.19 0.41 11.48
CA THR A 100 11.10 1.35 11.26
C THR A 100 10.05 0.82 10.29
N GLN A 101 10.44 -0.09 9.39
CA GLN A 101 9.59 -0.66 8.33
C GLN A 101 9.06 0.38 7.34
N ASP A 102 9.94 1.28 6.90
CA ASP A 102 9.59 2.32 5.94
C ASP A 102 8.90 1.74 4.70
N VAL A 103 7.93 2.47 4.19
CA VAL A 103 7.02 2.00 3.14
C VAL A 103 7.17 2.84 1.88
N ILE A 104 7.30 2.15 0.74
CA ILE A 104 7.12 2.73 -0.58
C ILE A 104 5.77 2.24 -1.12
N SER A 105 4.86 3.17 -1.35
CA SER A 105 3.51 2.96 -1.85
C SER A 105 3.44 3.33 -3.33
N ILE A 106 2.97 2.40 -4.16
CA ILE A 106 2.71 2.63 -5.58
C ILE A 106 1.21 2.79 -5.73
N ARG A 107 0.78 3.91 -6.28
CA ARG A 107 -0.63 4.26 -6.40
C ARG A 107 -1.06 4.44 -7.84
N ALA A 108 -2.36 4.26 -8.06
CA ALA A 108 -2.99 4.56 -9.32
C ALA A 108 -4.18 5.50 -9.10
N LYS A 109 -4.31 6.51 -9.96
CA LYS A 109 -5.41 7.45 -10.00
C LYS A 109 -6.12 7.34 -11.36
N ARG A 110 -7.45 7.37 -11.36
CA ARG A 110 -8.23 7.53 -12.60
C ARG A 110 -8.30 9.00 -13.00
N GLU A 111 -7.89 9.32 -14.21
CA GLU A 111 -7.93 10.69 -14.76
C GLU A 111 -8.11 10.61 -16.28
N ASP A 112 -9.12 11.30 -16.81
CA ASP A 112 -9.42 11.40 -18.26
C ASP A 112 -9.49 10.06 -19.02
N GLY A 113 -9.95 9.00 -18.34
CA GLY A 113 -10.07 7.65 -18.92
C GLY A 113 -8.77 6.85 -18.91
N GLU A 114 -7.70 7.41 -18.35
CA GLU A 114 -6.40 6.77 -18.17
C GLU A 114 -6.17 6.43 -16.68
N LEU A 115 -5.20 5.55 -16.43
CA LEU A 115 -4.69 5.22 -15.11
C LEU A 115 -3.33 5.89 -14.95
N ARG A 116 -3.26 6.95 -14.16
CA ARG A 116 -2.01 7.64 -13.83
C ARG A 116 -1.37 7.02 -12.60
N TYR A 117 -0.04 6.98 -12.56
CA TYR A 117 0.72 6.35 -11.50
C TYR A 117 1.50 7.37 -10.67
N SER A 118 1.71 7.03 -9.41
CA SER A 118 2.58 7.78 -8.49
C SER A 118 3.31 6.79 -7.57
N ILE A 119 4.50 7.19 -7.14
CA ILE A 119 5.26 6.52 -6.08
C ILE A 119 5.34 7.52 -4.92
N VAL A 120 4.98 7.06 -3.73
CA VAL A 120 4.95 7.86 -2.51
C VAL A 120 5.65 7.08 -1.42
N ASP A 121 6.58 7.70 -0.72
CA ASP A 121 7.15 7.17 0.51
C ASP A 121 6.80 8.06 1.72
N GLU A 122 7.45 7.82 2.85
CA GLU A 122 7.19 8.52 4.11
C GLU A 122 7.92 9.87 4.23
N TYR A 123 8.68 10.27 3.21
CA TYR A 123 9.52 11.47 3.23
C TYR A 123 9.07 12.45 2.13
N ASP A 124 8.54 13.60 2.54
CA ASP A 124 7.89 14.57 1.64
C ASP A 124 8.85 15.22 0.60
N ASP A 125 10.16 15.05 0.73
CA ASP A 125 11.19 15.66 -0.12
C ASP A 125 11.69 14.76 -1.25
N HIS A 126 11.16 13.54 -1.37
CA HIS A 126 11.53 12.61 -2.44
C HIS A 126 10.64 12.74 -3.68
N GLU A 127 11.26 13.10 -4.81
CA GLU A 127 10.64 13.04 -6.12
C GLU A 127 11.10 11.77 -6.87
N PHE A 128 10.15 10.97 -7.32
CA PHE A 128 10.41 9.76 -8.11
C PHE A 128 10.27 10.03 -9.61
N SER A 129 11.26 9.60 -10.39
CA SER A 129 11.17 9.47 -11.83
C SER A 129 10.43 8.18 -12.19
N LEU A 130 9.32 8.30 -12.93
CA LEU A 130 8.49 7.17 -13.31
C LEU A 130 8.90 6.62 -14.67
N TRP A 131 9.05 5.30 -14.78
CA TRP A 131 9.26 4.64 -16.07
C TRP A 131 8.11 4.89 -17.06
N THR A 132 6.88 4.98 -16.54
CA THR A 132 5.70 5.40 -17.29
C THR A 132 4.72 6.11 -16.37
N GLU A 133 4.19 7.24 -16.80
CA GLU A 133 3.27 8.03 -15.98
C GLU A 133 1.83 7.52 -16.01
N PHE A 134 1.42 6.81 -17.07
CA PHE A 134 0.05 6.37 -17.25
C PHE A 134 -0.12 5.13 -18.11
N SER A 135 -1.30 4.51 -18.06
CA SER A 135 -1.70 3.47 -19.01
C SER A 135 -3.23 3.36 -19.15
N GLN A 136 -3.69 2.69 -20.20
CA GLN A 136 -5.13 2.46 -20.45
C GLN A 136 -5.72 1.28 -19.69
N LYS A 137 -4.88 0.39 -19.15
CA LYS A 137 -5.32 -0.84 -18.48
C LYS A 137 -4.39 -1.12 -17.32
N PRO A 138 -4.89 -1.72 -16.22
CA PRO A 138 -4.02 -2.09 -15.11
C PRO A 138 -2.79 -2.86 -15.58
N PHE A 139 -1.66 -2.63 -14.92
CA PHE A 139 -0.45 -3.42 -15.12
C PHE A 139 -0.74 -4.90 -14.89
N SER A 140 -0.18 -5.73 -15.77
CA SER A 140 0.11 -7.11 -15.44
C SER A 140 1.18 -7.16 -14.34
N LEU A 141 1.31 -8.30 -13.65
CA LEU A 141 2.35 -8.48 -12.65
C LEU A 141 3.76 -8.24 -13.25
N LYS A 142 3.98 -8.63 -14.52
CA LYS A 142 5.23 -8.34 -15.24
C LYS A 142 5.47 -6.83 -15.39
N GLU A 143 4.46 -6.09 -15.87
CA GLU A 143 4.57 -4.64 -16.08
C GLU A 143 4.74 -3.90 -14.75
N LEU A 144 4.12 -4.35 -13.66
CA LEU A 144 4.32 -3.78 -12.33
C LEU A 144 5.76 -3.98 -11.84
N ILE A 145 6.34 -5.16 -12.06
CA ILE A 145 7.75 -5.40 -11.73
C ILE A 145 8.67 -4.53 -12.60
N GLU A 146 8.38 -4.42 -13.90
CA GLU A 146 9.15 -3.56 -14.80
C GLU A 146 9.02 -2.09 -14.41
N PHE A 147 7.85 -1.64 -13.96
CA PHE A 147 7.64 -0.29 -13.42
C PHE A 147 8.51 -0.05 -12.17
N LEU A 148 8.57 -1.01 -11.24
CA LEU A 148 9.40 -0.90 -10.04
C LEU A 148 10.90 -0.96 -10.35
N ASP A 149 11.33 -1.82 -11.26
CA ASP A 149 12.75 -2.00 -11.61
C ASP A 149 13.33 -0.78 -12.37
N ASN A 150 12.48 0.04 -13.00
CA ASN A 150 12.90 1.14 -13.88
C ASN A 150 12.46 2.54 -13.42
N SER A 151 11.70 2.66 -12.32
CA SER A 151 11.40 3.95 -11.68
C SER A 151 12.40 4.21 -10.54
N SER A 152 12.85 5.45 -10.36
CA SER A 152 13.93 5.81 -9.44
C SER A 152 13.67 7.10 -8.70
#